data_AF-A0A7W0MYX3-F1
#
_entry.id   AF-A0A7W0MYX3-F1
#
_cell.length_a   1.000
_cell.length_b   1.000
_cell.length_c   1.000
_cell.angle_alpha   90.00
_cell.angle_beta   90.00
_cell.angle_gamma   90.00
#
_symmetry.space_group_name_H-M   'P 1'
#
loop_
_entity.id
_entity.type
_entity.pdbx_description
1 polymer ?
#
loop_
_entity_poly.entity_id
_entity_poly.type
_entity_poly.pdbx_seq_one_letter_code
_entity_poly.pdbx_strand_id
1 'polypeptide(L)'
;MRIIFDVSPLSHPRTGVGNYIRGSLAGLVEVAGSRHEIVAFAPTSPAGKRAIPLALAGIPVEQKLTVLPFAHPWRMAWSRVGRPALERVLGRFDVLHFSDWMFPPQRDGVRATTIHDLVPLRFPQWTTPRTRSMHGAKYRNAARTCDVI
;
A
#
# COMPACT_ATOMS: atom_id res chain seq x y z
N MET A 1 10.84 2.75 -15.64
CA MET A 1 10.79 3.02 -14.20
C MET A 1 10.37 1.75 -13.49
N ARG A 2 10.79 1.59 -12.24
CA ARG A 2 10.35 0.52 -11.35
C ARG A 2 9.38 1.07 -10.32
N ILE A 3 8.16 0.58 -10.35
CA ILE A 3 7.01 1.08 -9.59
C ILE A 3 6.59 0.02 -8.58
N ILE A 4 6.64 0.38 -7.31
CA ILE A 4 6.17 -0.46 -6.22
C ILE A 4 4.72 -0.08 -5.90
N PHE A 5 3.83 -1.06 -5.93
CA PHE A 5 2.41 -0.88 -5.64
C PHE A 5 2.00 -1.73 -4.45
N ASP A 6 1.53 -1.09 -3.37
CA ASP A 6 1.08 -1.78 -2.17
C ASP A 6 -0.25 -2.52 -2.39
N VAL A 7 -0.19 -3.85 -2.30
CA VAL A 7 -1.35 -4.74 -2.42
C VAL A 7 -1.74 -5.39 -1.09
N SER A 8 -1.18 -4.93 0.03
CA SER A 8 -1.49 -5.47 1.35
C SER A 8 -2.99 -5.52 1.69
N PRO A 9 -3.87 -4.59 1.24
CA PRO A 9 -5.31 -4.68 1.49
C PRO A 9 -5.97 -5.91 0.86
N LEU A 10 -5.36 -6.50 -0.18
CA LEU A 10 -5.82 -7.75 -0.81
C LEU A 10 -5.53 -9.00 0.05
N SER A 11 -4.94 -8.84 1.24
CA SER A 11 -4.81 -9.92 2.23
C SER A 11 -6.15 -10.34 2.84
N HIS A 12 -7.21 -9.54 2.63
CA HIS A 12 -8.56 -9.78 3.13
C HIS A 12 -9.56 -9.89 1.96
N PRO A 13 -10.76 -10.45 2.20
CA PRO A 13 -11.82 -10.48 1.18
C PRO A 13 -12.03 -9.10 0.54
N ARG A 14 -12.15 -9.08 -0.79
CA ARG A 14 -12.27 -7.84 -1.55
C ARG A 14 -13.61 -7.16 -1.27
N THR A 15 -13.53 -5.97 -0.68
CA THR A 15 -14.63 -4.99 -0.64
C THR A 15 -14.34 -3.85 -1.63
N GLY A 16 -14.97 -2.67 -1.47
CA GLY A 16 -14.75 -1.51 -2.34
C GLY A 16 -13.27 -1.15 -2.53
N VAL A 17 -12.52 -0.96 -1.43
CA VAL A 17 -11.07 -0.63 -1.49
C VAL A 17 -10.26 -1.73 -2.19
N GLY A 18 -10.55 -3.00 -1.91
CA GLY A 18 -9.85 -4.11 -2.55
C GLY A 18 -10.11 -4.19 -4.06
N ASN A 19 -11.34 -3.94 -4.49
CA ASN A 19 -11.68 -3.89 -5.92
C ASN A 19 -11.03 -2.68 -6.61
N TYR A 20 -11.00 -1.51 -5.96
CA TYR A 20 -10.33 -0.32 -6.47
C TYR A 20 -8.83 -0.57 -6.66
N ILE A 21 -8.16 -1.15 -5.66
CA ILE A 21 -6.72 -1.48 -5.72
C ILE A 21 -6.42 -2.46 -6.85
N ARG A 22 -7.21 -3.54 -6.95
CA ARG A 22 -7.04 -4.53 -8.02
C ARG A 22 -7.23 -3.89 -9.40
N GLY A 23 -8.28 -3.08 -9.58
CA GLY A 23 -8.56 -2.40 -10.85
C GLY A 23 -7.48 -1.38 -11.22
N SER A 24 -7.02 -0.58 -10.25
CA SER A 24 -5.95 0.40 -10.44
C SER A 24 -4.64 -0.28 -10.85
N LEU A 25 -4.28 -1.37 -10.20
CA LEU A 25 -3.08 -2.14 -10.55
C LEU A 25 -3.20 -2.78 -11.93
N ALA A 26 -4.37 -3.31 -12.29
CA ALA A 26 -4.61 -3.88 -13.62
C ALA A 26 -4.43 -2.84 -14.73
N GLY A 27 -5.08 -1.67 -14.60
CA GLY A 27 -4.94 -0.58 -15.56
C GLY A 27 -3.51 -0.03 -15.62
N LEU A 28 -2.82 0.05 -14.48
CA LEU A 28 -1.43 0.46 -14.43
C LEU A 28 -0.53 -0.53 -15.20
N VAL A 29 -0.73 -1.85 -15.02
CA VAL A 29 0.01 -2.89 -15.74
C VAL A 29 -0.26 -2.84 -17.24
N GLU A 30 -1.52 -2.63 -17.64
CA GLU A 30 -1.91 -2.49 -19.04
C GLU A 30 -1.20 -1.31 -19.72
N VAL A 31 -1.21 -0.13 -19.09
CA VAL A 31 -0.61 1.09 -19.66
C VAL A 31 0.93 1.07 -19.60
N ALA A 32 1.51 0.45 -18.57
CA ALA A 32 2.96 0.32 -18.44
C ALA A 32 3.59 -0.52 -19.56
N GLY A 33 2.89 -1.56 -20.01
CA GLY A 33 3.40 -2.52 -21.00
C GLY A 33 4.79 -3.04 -20.58
N SER A 34 5.74 -3.07 -21.52
CA SER A 34 7.14 -3.43 -21.25
C SER A 34 8.05 -2.26 -20.86
N ARG A 35 7.51 -1.03 -20.80
CA ARG A 35 8.32 0.19 -20.55
C ARG A 35 8.64 0.38 -19.07
N HIS A 36 7.79 -0.12 -18.19
CA HIS A 36 7.92 0.04 -16.75
C HIS A 36 7.76 -1.30 -16.05
N GLU A 37 8.58 -1.52 -15.03
CA GLU A 37 8.47 -2.68 -14.14
C GLU A 37 7.51 -2.33 -13.01
N ILE A 38 6.52 -3.19 -12.79
CA ILE A 38 5.57 -3.03 -11.68
C ILE A 38 5.73 -4.21 -10.74
N VAL A 39 5.88 -3.90 -9.46
CA VAL A 39 6.00 -4.88 -8.39
C VAL A 39 4.85 -4.69 -7.41
N ALA A 40 3.98 -5.68 -7.34
CA ALA A 40 2.96 -5.80 -6.32
C ALA A 40 3.61 -6.24 -5.01
N PHE A 41 3.66 -5.33 -4.03
CA PHE A 41 4.35 -5.55 -2.77
C PHE A 41 3.38 -5.64 -1.59
N ALA A 42 3.62 -6.59 -0.68
CA ALA A 42 2.92 -6.62 0.61
C ALA A 42 3.72 -7.35 1.70
N PRO A 43 3.96 -6.74 2.86
CA PRO A 43 4.21 -7.46 4.10
C PRO A 43 2.89 -8.07 4.61
N THR A 44 2.79 -9.39 4.52
CA THR A 44 1.53 -10.13 4.69
C THR A 44 1.63 -11.24 5.74
N SER A 45 0.49 -11.67 6.28
CA SER A 45 0.39 -12.91 7.04
C SER A 45 0.48 -14.14 6.12
N PRO A 46 0.66 -15.37 6.65
CA PRO A 46 0.55 -16.59 5.87
C PRO A 46 -0.78 -16.73 5.11
N ALA A 47 -1.88 -16.27 5.72
CA ALA A 47 -3.19 -16.24 5.06
C ALA A 47 -3.22 -15.27 3.87
N GLY A 48 -2.66 -14.07 4.03
CA GLY A 48 -2.61 -13.11 2.93
C GLY A 48 -1.65 -13.53 1.79
N LYS A 49 -0.59 -14.33 2.07
CA LYS A 49 0.24 -14.95 1.02
C LYS A 49 -0.56 -15.93 0.14
N ARG A 50 -1.71 -16.44 0.63
CA ARG A 50 -2.66 -17.23 -0.17
C ARG A 50 -3.72 -16.35 -0.84
N ALA A 51 -4.22 -15.34 -0.13
CA ALA A 51 -5.31 -14.48 -0.61
C ALA A 51 -4.87 -13.49 -1.71
N ILE A 52 -3.70 -12.87 -1.59
CA ILE A 52 -3.22 -11.85 -2.54
C ILE A 52 -3.06 -12.43 -3.96
N PRO A 53 -2.39 -13.58 -4.18
CA PRO A 53 -2.28 -14.15 -5.52
C PRO A 53 -3.64 -14.47 -6.16
N LEU A 54 -4.61 -14.94 -5.37
CA LEU A 54 -5.97 -15.20 -5.85
C LEU A 54 -6.69 -13.90 -6.25
N ALA A 55 -6.52 -12.83 -5.46
CA ALA A 55 -7.07 -11.51 -5.78
C ALA A 55 -6.45 -10.91 -7.06
N LEU A 56 -5.18 -11.19 -7.31
CA LEU A 56 -4.42 -10.71 -8.48
C LEU A 56 -4.47 -11.64 -9.69
N ALA A 57 -5.26 -12.72 -9.65
CA ALA A 57 -5.40 -13.63 -10.77
C ALA A 57 -5.79 -12.88 -12.05
N GLY A 58 -5.06 -13.18 -13.14
CA GLY A 58 -5.21 -12.54 -14.44
C GLY A 58 -4.42 -11.23 -14.64
N ILE A 59 -3.67 -10.76 -13.64
CA ILE A 59 -2.82 -9.57 -13.75
C ILE A 59 -1.35 -10.01 -13.80
N PRO A 60 -0.65 -9.85 -14.94
CA PRO A 60 0.74 -10.28 -15.09
C PRO A 60 1.68 -9.29 -14.40
N VAL A 61 1.84 -9.43 -13.08
CA VAL A 61 2.66 -8.54 -12.25
C VAL A 61 3.60 -9.34 -11.36
N GLU A 62 4.83 -8.84 -11.17
CA GLU A 62 5.75 -9.43 -10.19
C GLU A 62 5.19 -9.23 -8.77
N GLN A 63 5.21 -10.28 -7.96
CA GLN A 63 4.72 -10.23 -6.58
C GLN A 63 5.87 -10.41 -5.60
N LYS A 64 6.07 -9.42 -4.73
CA LYS A 64 7.00 -9.48 -3.59
C LYS A 64 6.21 -9.51 -2.30
N LEU A 65 5.88 -10.72 -1.85
CA LEU A 65 5.09 -10.95 -0.63
C LEU A 65 6.00 -11.37 0.53
N THR A 66 6.29 -10.45 1.45
CA THR A 66 7.11 -10.73 2.63
C THR A 66 6.21 -11.28 3.74
N VAL A 67 6.40 -12.55 4.11
CA VAL A 67 5.60 -13.16 5.19
C VAL A 67 6.12 -12.71 6.54
N LEU A 68 5.25 -12.09 7.34
CA LEU A 68 5.53 -11.68 8.71
C LEU A 68 4.49 -12.28 9.67
N PRO A 69 4.91 -12.87 10.81
CA PRO A 69 3.97 -13.26 11.85
C PRO A 69 3.28 -12.00 12.37
N PHE A 70 1.95 -11.99 12.46
CA PHE A 70 1.18 -10.80 12.86
C PHE A 70 1.55 -9.56 12.02
N ALA A 71 1.40 -9.65 10.70
CA ALA A 71 1.81 -8.58 9.76
C ALA A 71 1.20 -7.19 10.04
N HIS A 72 0.03 -7.09 10.69
CA HIS A 72 -0.55 -5.80 11.05
C HIS A 72 0.33 -5.03 12.06
N PRO A 73 0.68 -5.55 13.25
CA PRO A 73 1.65 -4.92 14.14
C PRO A 73 2.94 -4.47 13.45
N TRP A 74 3.53 -5.31 12.60
CA TRP A 74 4.75 -4.96 11.86
C TRP A 74 4.55 -3.76 10.93
N ARG A 75 3.47 -3.74 10.15
CA ARG A 75 3.13 -2.61 9.27
C ARG A 75 2.95 -1.31 10.05
N MET A 76 2.26 -1.37 11.19
CA MET A 76 2.06 -0.20 12.05
C MET A 76 3.36 0.28 12.69
N ALA A 77 4.19 -0.64 13.18
CA ALA A 77 5.49 -0.33 13.77
C ALA A 77 6.39 0.31 12.72
N TRP A 78 6.48 -0.27 11.52
CA TRP A 78 7.31 0.26 10.45
C TRP A 78 6.89 1.66 10.00
N SER A 79 5.58 1.89 9.90
CA SER A 79 5.00 3.19 9.56
C SER A 79 5.31 4.27 10.63
N ARG A 80 5.35 3.89 11.90
CA ARG A 80 5.66 4.80 13.02
C ARG A 80 7.16 5.05 13.18
N VAL A 81 7.97 4.00 13.10
CA VAL A 81 9.43 4.06 13.28
C VAL A 81 10.09 4.74 12.09
N GLY A 82 9.54 4.60 10.88
CA GLY A 82 10.06 5.26 9.69
C GLY A 82 11.40 4.71 9.21
N ARG A 83 11.81 3.51 9.66
CA ARG A 83 13.02 2.79 9.24
C ARG A 83 12.83 1.27 9.31
N PRO A 84 13.55 0.48 8.48
CA PRO A 84 14.43 0.91 7.40
C PRO A 84 13.63 1.43 6.19
N ALA A 85 14.30 2.13 5.27
CA ALA A 85 13.67 2.50 3.99
C ALA A 85 13.35 1.25 3.14
N LEU A 86 12.27 1.32 2.35
CA LEU A 86 11.77 0.18 1.59
C LEU A 86 12.79 -0.35 0.56
N GLU A 87 13.72 0.48 0.10
CA GLU A 87 14.80 0.08 -0.80
C GLU A 87 15.74 -0.94 -0.16
N ARG A 88 15.78 -1.04 1.19
CA ARG A 88 16.52 -2.11 1.87
C ARG A 88 15.89 -3.49 1.65
N VAL A 89 14.59 -3.55 1.35
CA VAL A 89 13.84 -4.78 1.15
C VAL A 89 13.70 -5.09 -0.34
N LEU A 90 13.42 -4.08 -1.16
CA LEU A 90 13.08 -4.25 -2.58
C LEU A 90 14.18 -3.84 -3.55
N GLY A 91 15.31 -3.30 -3.08
CA GLY A 91 16.31 -2.65 -3.93
C GLY A 91 15.85 -1.28 -4.40
N ARG A 92 16.57 -0.67 -5.35
CA ARG A 92 16.23 0.64 -5.91
C ARG A 92 14.90 0.57 -6.67
N PHE A 93 14.09 1.62 -6.57
CA PHE A 93 12.87 1.83 -7.33
C PHE A 93 12.61 3.33 -7.47
N ASP A 94 11.75 3.71 -8.41
CA ASP A 94 11.52 5.11 -8.77
C ASP A 94 10.21 5.64 -8.19
N VAL A 95 9.24 4.76 -7.94
CA VAL A 95 7.90 5.14 -7.46
C VAL A 95 7.42 4.16 -6.40
N LEU A 96 6.84 4.67 -5.31
CA LEU A 96 6.04 3.89 -4.36
C LEU A 96 4.63 4.44 -4.29
N HIS A 97 3.65 3.63 -4.65
CA HIS A 97 2.25 3.85 -4.31
C HIS A 97 1.88 2.98 -3.12
N PHE A 98 1.60 3.60 -1.97
CA PHE A 98 1.23 2.88 -0.74
C PHE A 98 -0.24 3.07 -0.36
N SER A 99 -0.84 2.08 0.31
CA SER A 99 -2.26 2.08 0.67
C SER A 99 -2.53 2.67 2.08
N ASP A 100 -3.79 2.64 2.53
CA ASP A 100 -4.16 3.00 3.92
C ASP A 100 -3.56 2.11 5.01
N TRP A 101 -2.95 0.97 4.64
CA TRP A 101 -2.57 -0.05 5.60
C TRP A 101 -1.12 0.04 6.11
N MET A 102 -0.29 0.82 5.43
CA MET A 102 1.06 1.14 5.86
C MET A 102 1.60 2.31 5.05
N PHE A 103 2.57 3.04 5.61
CA PHE A 103 3.27 4.11 4.92
C PHE A 103 4.78 3.96 5.16
N PRO A 104 5.42 2.91 4.61
CA PRO A 104 6.84 2.67 4.84
C PRO A 104 7.67 3.83 4.28
N PRO A 105 8.79 4.20 4.91
CA PRO A 105 9.72 5.21 4.38
C PRO A 105 10.28 4.83 2.99
N GLN A 106 10.50 5.85 2.18
CA GLN A 106 11.18 5.80 0.87
C GLN A 106 12.30 6.84 0.93
N ARG A 107 13.47 6.52 0.36
CA ARG A 107 14.63 7.43 0.35
C ARG A 107 14.55 8.45 -0.76
N ASP A 108 14.11 8.03 -1.93
CA ASP A 108 14.15 8.83 -3.15
C ASP A 108 13.08 8.37 -4.15
N GLY A 109 12.80 9.19 -5.17
CA GLY A 109 11.77 8.96 -6.17
C GLY A 109 10.39 9.44 -5.73
N VAL A 110 9.39 9.17 -6.56
CA VAL A 110 8.01 9.63 -6.35
C VAL A 110 7.34 8.79 -5.28
N ARG A 111 6.76 9.47 -4.29
CA ARG A 111 5.95 8.87 -3.24
C ARG A 111 4.49 9.27 -3.44
N ALA A 112 3.63 8.28 -3.66
CA ALA A 112 2.21 8.49 -3.89
C ALA A 112 1.34 7.62 -2.97
N THR A 113 0.12 8.09 -2.72
CA THR A 113 -0.91 7.28 -2.06
C THR A 113 -2.27 7.62 -2.67
N THR A 114 -3.30 6.94 -2.18
CA THR A 114 -4.69 7.33 -2.43
C THR A 114 -5.40 7.32 -1.09
N ILE A 115 -6.24 8.33 -0.86
CA ILE A 115 -7.12 8.41 0.30
C ILE A 115 -8.50 7.89 -0.12
N HIS A 116 -8.90 6.74 0.40
CA HIS A 116 -10.18 6.11 0.01
C HIS A 116 -11.39 6.65 0.77
N ASP A 117 -11.17 7.29 1.92
CA ASP A 117 -12.26 7.83 2.76
C ASP A 117 -11.83 9.16 3.39
N LEU A 118 -12.70 10.15 3.32
CA LEU A 118 -12.54 11.48 3.95
C LEU A 118 -13.53 11.69 5.11
N VAL A 119 -14.41 10.72 5.38
CA VAL A 119 -15.37 10.77 6.50
C VAL A 119 -14.67 11.03 7.85
N PRO A 120 -13.52 10.42 8.19
CA PRO A 120 -12.85 10.73 9.46
C PRO A 120 -12.42 12.20 9.62
N LEU A 121 -12.25 12.94 8.51
CA LEU A 121 -11.92 14.36 8.51
C LEU A 121 -13.17 15.24 8.48
N ARG A 122 -14.14 14.92 7.61
CA ARG A 122 -15.32 15.76 7.37
C ARG A 122 -16.45 15.53 8.37
N PHE A 123 -16.60 14.32 8.87
CA PHE A 123 -17.64 13.91 9.82
C PHE A 123 -17.04 13.10 10.98
N PRO A 124 -16.16 13.70 11.80
CA PRO A 124 -15.48 13.00 12.88
C PRO A 124 -16.45 12.37 13.89
N GLN A 125 -17.64 12.93 14.07
CA GLN A 125 -18.70 12.41 14.94
C GLN A 125 -19.30 11.07 14.47
N TRP A 126 -19.15 10.71 13.19
CA TRP A 126 -19.62 9.42 12.65
C TRP A 126 -18.58 8.31 12.78
N THR A 127 -17.40 8.62 13.30
CA THR A 127 -16.28 7.67 13.39
C THR A 127 -15.88 7.43 14.83
N THR A 128 -15.24 6.30 15.09
CA THR A 128 -14.69 6.02 16.43
C THR A 128 -13.41 6.84 16.65
N PRO A 129 -13.03 7.13 17.91
CA PRO A 129 -11.74 7.75 18.23
C PRO A 129 -10.54 6.99 17.61
N ARG A 130 -10.61 5.66 17.58
CA ARG A 130 -9.58 4.81 16.98
C ARG A 130 -9.47 5.04 15.47
N THR A 131 -10.59 5.06 14.76
CA THR A 131 -10.63 5.33 13.31
C THR A 131 -10.00 6.68 13.00
N ARG A 132 -10.36 7.74 13.75
CA ARG A 132 -9.81 9.07 13.57
C ARG A 132 -8.30 9.13 13.84
N SER A 133 -7.84 8.50 14.92
CA SER A 133 -6.42 8.47 15.28
C SER A 133 -5.57 7.77 14.21
N MET A 134 -6.04 6.61 13.74
CA MET A 134 -5.35 5.82 12.71
C MET A 134 -5.28 6.57 11.37
N HIS A 135 -6.40 7.07 10.86
CA HIS A 135 -6.45 7.81 9.60
C HIS A 135 -5.70 9.14 9.70
N GLY A 136 -5.86 9.88 10.80
CA GLY A 136 -5.17 11.15 11.02
C GLY A 136 -3.66 11.02 11.03
N ALA A 137 -3.11 9.95 11.63
CA ALA A 137 -1.67 9.68 11.57
C ALA A 137 -1.19 9.45 10.12
N LYS A 138 -1.96 8.68 9.34
CA LYS A 138 -1.65 8.46 7.92
C LYS A 138 -1.73 9.75 7.12
N TYR A 139 -2.83 10.50 7.22
CA TYR A 139 -3.01 11.70 6.40
C TYR A 139 -1.96 12.76 6.68
N ARG A 140 -1.54 12.92 7.94
CA ARG A 140 -0.40 13.78 8.29
C ARG A 140 0.90 13.31 7.66
N ASN A 141 1.15 12.00 7.60
CA ASN A 141 2.32 11.47 6.91
C ASN A 141 2.24 11.70 5.41
N ALA A 142 1.09 11.42 4.78
CA ALA A 142 0.87 11.60 3.36
C ALA A 142 1.08 13.07 2.96
N ALA A 143 0.41 14.00 3.63
CA ALA A 143 0.54 15.44 3.37
C ALA A 143 1.97 15.98 3.55
N ARG A 144 2.80 15.33 4.37
CA ARG A 144 4.20 15.73 4.61
C ARG A 144 5.21 15.09 3.68
N THR A 145 4.89 13.94 3.07
CA THR A 145 5.89 13.10 2.43
C THR A 145 5.55 12.68 1.01
N CYS A 146 4.28 12.71 0.62
CA CYS A 146 3.87 12.36 -0.74
C CYS A 146 4.06 13.54 -1.67
N ASP A 147 4.55 13.24 -2.87
CA ASP A 147 4.55 14.18 -3.99
C ASP A 147 3.14 14.28 -4.61
N VAL A 148 2.36 13.18 -4.53
CA VAL A 148 1.01 13.07 -5.09
C VAL A 148 0.08 12.30 -4.14
N ILE A 149 -1.15 12.78 -3.96
CA ILE A 149 -2.22 12.15 -3.16
C ILE A 149 -3.47 11.96 -4.01
#